data_AF-X1PG19-F1
#
_entry.id   AF-X1PG19-F1
#
_cell.length_a   1.000
_cell.length_b   1.000
_cell.length_c   1.000
_cell.angle_alpha   90.00
_cell.angle_beta   90.00
_cell.angle_gamma   90.00
#
_symmetry.space_group_name_H-M   'P 1'
#
loop_
_entity.id
_entity.type
_entity.pdbx_description
1 polymer ?
#
loop_
_entity_poly.entity_id
_entity_poly.type
_entity_poly.pdbx_seq_one_letter_code
_entity_poly.pdbx_strand_id
1 'polypeptide(L)'
;EFERKLLRDSSLKLVGLLYDGFKLQAVLRELIPQGEFDIGHSHIAFTNRLFGTFDEGDRRYHARVSVYGFPSLISTTGIVEAPARPKEFYVLKQRYAALGGTDAQLEELKEKFR
;
A
#
# COMPACT_ATOMS: atom_id res chain seq x y z
N GLU A 1 -4.36 11.27 17.13
CA GLU A 1 -3.15 11.03 17.96
C GLU A 1 -2.23 9.92 17.44
N PHE A 2 -2.78 8.79 17.00
CA PHE A 2 -2.01 7.65 16.45
C PHE A 2 -0.93 8.06 15.44
N GLU A 3 -1.28 8.83 14.41
CA GLU A 3 -0.29 9.20 13.39
C GLU A 3 0.78 10.18 13.88
N ARG A 4 0.43 11.08 14.81
CA ARG A 4 1.42 11.98 15.41
C ARG A 4 2.50 11.20 16.16
N LYS A 5 2.15 10.06 16.76
CA LYS A 5 3.10 9.17 17.45
C LYS A 5 4.06 8.52 16.45
N LEU A 6 3.55 8.04 15.32
CA LEU A 6 4.34 7.41 14.27
C LEU A 6 5.28 8.35 13.52
N LEU A 7 4.86 9.60 13.33
CA LEU A 7 5.71 10.61 12.71
C LEU A 7 6.84 11.07 13.65
N ARG A 8 6.64 10.98 14.97
CA ARG A 8 7.63 11.36 15.99
C ARG A 8 8.61 10.25 16.32
N ASP A 9 8.18 8.99 16.18
CA ASP A 9 8.99 7.82 16.48
C ASP A 9 9.09 6.91 15.26
N SER A 10 10.15 7.09 14.49
CA SER A 10 10.46 6.33 13.28
C SER A 10 10.89 4.87 13.55
N SER A 11 11.06 4.47 14.82
CA SER A 11 11.35 3.08 15.18
C SER A 11 10.09 2.19 15.20
N LEU A 12 8.90 2.79 15.25
CA LEU A 12 7.63 2.07 15.23
C LEU A 12 7.38 1.42 13.86
N LYS A 13 7.61 0.11 13.79
CA LYS A 13 7.22 -0.69 12.63
C LYS A 13 5.73 -0.96 12.67
N LEU A 14 5.06 -0.58 11.60
CA LEU A 14 3.62 -0.68 11.49
C LEU A 14 3.27 -1.81 10.53
N VAL A 15 2.75 -2.89 11.08
CA VAL A 15 2.38 -4.11 10.34
C VAL A 15 0.85 -4.19 10.27
N GLY A 16 0.30 -4.37 9.08
CA GLY A 16 -1.13 -4.68 8.90
C GLY A 16 -2.10 -3.49 8.88
N LEU A 17 -1.62 -2.24 8.85
CA LEU A 17 -2.49 -1.08 8.62
C LEU A 17 -2.51 -0.71 7.15
N LEU A 18 -3.72 -0.65 6.60
CA LEU A 18 -3.98 -0.24 5.24
C LEU A 18 -4.82 1.04 5.26
N TYR A 19 -4.29 2.12 4.72
CA TYR A 19 -5.01 3.39 4.62
C TYR A 19 -5.94 3.35 3.42
N ASP A 20 -7.06 4.07 3.53
CA ASP A 20 -7.86 4.41 2.37
C ASP A 20 -7.11 5.46 1.53
N GLY A 21 -6.75 5.10 0.30
CA GLY A 21 -5.91 5.93 -0.57
C GLY A 21 -6.53 7.27 -0.92
N PHE A 22 -7.86 7.33 -1.08
CA PHE A 22 -8.54 8.58 -1.41
C PHE A 22 -8.67 9.49 -0.19
N LYS A 23 -8.94 8.93 1.00
CA LYS A 23 -8.95 9.72 2.24
C LYS A 23 -7.55 10.25 2.56
N LEU A 24 -6.51 9.44 2.36
CA LEU A 24 -5.12 9.88 2.54
C LEU A 24 -4.76 11.00 1.55
N GLN A 25 -5.18 10.87 0.28
CA GLN A 25 -4.97 11.92 -0.73
C GLN A 25 -5.67 13.22 -0.36
N ALA A 26 -6.91 13.14 0.15
CA ALA A 26 -7.66 14.33 0.58
C ALA A 26 -6.94 15.09 1.71
N VAL A 27 -6.43 14.39 2.72
CA VAL A 27 -5.65 15.01 3.80
C VAL A 27 -4.37 15.66 3.26
N LEU A 28 -3.67 15.00 2.34
CA LEU A 28 -2.44 15.58 1.76
C LEU A 28 -2.73 16.77 0.85
N ARG A 29 -3.88 16.78 0.19
CA ARG A 29 -4.34 17.91 -0.63
C ARG A 29 -4.53 19.18 0.20
N GLU A 30 -4.98 19.07 1.44
CA GLU A 30 -5.14 20.23 2.35
C GLU A 30 -3.80 20.89 2.71
N LEU A 31 -2.67 20.20 2.50
CA LEU A 31 -1.34 20.72 2.77
C LEU A 31 -0.71 21.45 1.57
N ILE A 32 -1.33 21.38 0.39
CA ILE A 32 -0.83 22.04 -0.82
C ILE A 32 -1.16 23.54 -0.74
N PRO A 33 -0.19 24.44 -0.98
CA PRO A 33 -0.44 25.88 -1.10
C PRO A 33 -1.52 26.22 -2.14
N GLN A 34 -2.42 27.14 -1.79
CA GLN A 34 -3.54 27.52 -2.69
C GLN A 34 -3.08 28.05 -4.07
N GLY A 35 -1.90 28.69 -4.13
CA GLY A 35 -1.33 29.19 -5.38
C GLY A 35 -0.76 28.11 -6.30
N GLU A 36 -0.70 26.86 -5.84
CA GLU A 36 -0.14 25.73 -6.60
C GLU A 36 -1.24 24.82 -7.18
N PHE A 37 -2.53 25.18 -7.04
CA PHE A 37 -3.65 24.45 -7.64
C PHE A 37 -3.88 24.88 -9.10
N ASP A 38 -2.88 24.71 -9.94
CA ASP A 38 -2.96 24.99 -11.37
C ASP A 38 -2.30 23.89 -12.21
N ILE A 39 -2.38 24.04 -13.54
CA ILE A 39 -1.78 23.09 -14.49
C ILE A 39 -0.26 23.19 -14.59
N GLY A 40 0.35 24.23 -14.00
CA GLY A 40 1.79 24.45 -13.95
C GLY A 40 2.48 23.66 -12.84
N HIS A 41 1.72 23.11 -11.89
CA HIS A 41 2.23 22.36 -10.75
C HIS A 41 1.74 20.91 -10.77
N SER A 42 2.65 19.98 -10.47
CA SER A 42 2.33 18.56 -10.31
C SER A 42 2.88 18.05 -8.98
N HIS A 43 2.00 17.87 -8.00
CA HIS A 43 2.38 17.37 -6.69
C HIS A 43 2.41 15.84 -6.65
N ILE A 44 3.55 15.29 -6.25
CA ILE A 44 3.75 13.86 -6.05
C ILE A 44 4.25 13.65 -4.62
N ALA A 45 3.46 12.93 -3.82
CA ALA A 45 3.81 12.60 -2.45
C ALA A 45 4.32 11.15 -2.37
N PHE A 46 5.56 11.00 -1.91
CA PHE A 46 6.13 9.71 -1.54
C PHE A 46 5.85 9.42 -0.06
N THR A 47 5.37 8.22 0.23
CA THR A 47 5.03 7.81 1.60
C THR A 47 5.42 6.36 1.84
N ASN A 48 5.78 6.03 3.08
CA ASN A 48 5.97 4.63 3.49
C ASN A 48 4.66 4.00 4.00
N ARG A 49 3.54 4.74 3.98
CA ARG A 49 2.23 4.21 4.36
C ARG A 49 1.71 3.26 3.30
N LEU A 50 1.26 2.09 3.70
CA LEU A 50 0.56 1.15 2.83
C LEU A 50 -0.89 1.63 2.67
N PHE A 51 -1.35 1.80 1.44
CA PHE A 51 -2.73 2.21 1.17
C PHE A 51 -3.37 1.35 0.09
N GLY A 52 -4.70 1.39 0.07
CA GLY A 52 -5.49 0.69 -0.93
C GLY A 52 -6.71 1.48 -1.34
N THR A 53 -7.36 1.01 -2.40
CA THR A 53 -8.65 1.54 -2.87
C THR A 53 -9.72 0.49 -2.64
N PHE A 54 -10.91 0.91 -2.22
CA PHE A 54 -12.06 0.03 -2.18
C PHE A 54 -12.59 -0.19 -3.61
N ASP A 55 -12.82 -1.45 -3.98
CA ASP A 55 -13.46 -1.81 -5.24
C ASP A 55 -14.90 -2.24 -4.95
N GLU A 56 -15.86 -1.52 -5.53
CA GLU A 56 -17.30 -1.79 -5.37
C GLU A 56 -17.72 -3.12 -6.04
N GLY A 57 -16.98 -3.59 -7.05
CA GLY A 57 -17.29 -4.81 -7.78
C GLY A 57 -17.08 -6.07 -6.96
N ASP A 58 -15.96 -6.16 -6.22
CA ASP A 58 -15.66 -7.30 -5.34
C ASP A 58 -15.76 -6.98 -3.84
N ARG A 59 -16.20 -5.76 -3.49
CA ARG A 59 -16.50 -5.26 -2.14
C ARG A 59 -15.35 -5.44 -1.15
N ARG A 60 -14.11 -5.20 -1.60
CA ARG A 60 -12.92 -5.27 -0.75
C ARG A 60 -11.88 -4.23 -1.12
N TYR A 61 -10.94 -4.03 -0.20
CA TYR A 61 -9.79 -3.17 -0.44
C TYR A 61 -8.73 -3.90 -1.26
N HIS A 62 -8.18 -3.19 -2.24
CA HIS A 62 -7.02 -3.60 -3.03
C HIS A 62 -5.85 -2.72 -2.66
N ALA A 63 -4.76 -3.31 -2.16
CA ALA A 63 -3.53 -2.57 -1.93
C ALA A 63 -3.03 -1.96 -3.25
N ARG A 64 -2.54 -0.73 -3.19
CA ARG A 64 -2.03 0.00 -4.35
C ARG A 64 -0.61 0.47 -4.11
N VAL A 65 0.20 0.44 -5.16
CA VAL A 65 1.50 1.13 -5.18
C VAL A 65 1.28 2.64 -5.28
N SER A 66 0.30 3.05 -6.09
CA SER A 66 0.03 4.44 -6.40
C SER A 66 -1.47 4.74 -6.51
N VAL A 67 -1.84 5.99 -6.23
CA VAL A 67 -3.13 6.58 -6.58
C VAL A 67 -2.86 7.88 -7.31
N TYR A 68 -3.39 8.01 -8.52
CA TYR A 68 -3.19 9.20 -9.35
C TYR A 68 -4.33 10.19 -9.12
N GLY A 69 -3.96 11.46 -8.94
CA GLY A 69 -4.86 12.55 -8.62
C GLY A 69 -4.04 13.75 -8.18
N PHE A 70 -4.62 14.63 -7.37
CA PHE A 70 -3.96 15.85 -6.90
C PHE A 70 -4.00 15.93 -5.37
N PRO A 71 -2.89 15.61 -4.66
CA PRO A 71 -1.60 15.14 -5.19
C PRO A 71 -1.63 13.67 -5.63
N SER A 72 -0.71 13.28 -6.51
CA SER A 72 -0.47 11.87 -6.80
C SER A 72 0.30 11.22 -5.65
N LEU A 73 -0.08 10.01 -5.27
CA LEU A 73 0.51 9.28 -4.14
C LEU A 73 1.32 8.09 -4.64
N ILE A 74 2.52 7.91 -4.09
CA ILE A 74 3.38 6.75 -4.33
C ILE A 74 3.81 6.16 -2.99
N SER A 75 3.43 4.91 -2.73
CA SER A 75 3.84 4.15 -1.54
C SER A 75 5.13 3.39 -1.79
N THR A 76 6.20 3.72 -1.07
CA THR A 76 7.47 2.98 -1.15
C THR A 76 7.33 1.56 -0.58
N THR A 77 6.56 1.39 0.49
CA THR A 77 6.19 0.07 1.04
C THR A 77 5.27 -0.68 0.08
N GLY A 78 4.34 0.03 -0.56
CA GLY A 78 3.43 -0.53 -1.55
C GLY A 78 4.17 -1.15 -2.74
N ILE A 79 5.31 -0.61 -3.18
CA ILE A 79 6.12 -1.22 -4.26
C ILE A 79 6.46 -2.69 -3.97
N VAL A 80 6.71 -3.03 -2.70
CA VAL A 80 7.08 -4.38 -2.28
C VAL A 80 5.84 -5.22 -1.95
N GLU A 81 4.87 -4.63 -1.25
CA GLU A 81 3.76 -5.37 -0.63
C GLU A 81 2.47 -5.41 -1.47
N ALA A 82 2.24 -4.42 -2.33
CA ALA A 82 0.98 -4.26 -3.07
C ALA A 82 0.86 -5.03 -4.40
N PRO A 83 1.94 -5.29 -5.17
CA PRO A 83 1.83 -6.04 -6.42
C PRO A 83 1.13 -7.39 -6.20
N ALA A 84 0.06 -7.61 -6.96
CA ALA A 84 -0.63 -8.88 -6.94
C ALA A 84 0.30 -9.97 -7.48
N ARG A 85 0.50 -11.00 -6.67
CA ARG A 85 1.24 -12.19 -7.12
C ARG A 85 0.41 -12.93 -8.18
N PRO A 86 1.04 -13.68 -9.09
CA PRO A 86 0.31 -14.43 -10.10
C PRO A 86 -0.57 -15.52 -9.47
N LYS A 87 -1.61 -15.98 -10.18
CA LYS A 87 -2.62 -16.90 -9.62
C LYS A 87 -2.00 -18.19 -9.09
N GLU A 88 -0.95 -18.67 -9.76
CA GLU A 88 -0.18 -19.86 -9.43
C GLU A 88 0.40 -19.80 -8.02
N PHE A 89 0.84 -18.61 -7.57
CA PHE A 89 1.32 -18.39 -6.21
C PHE A 89 0.24 -18.74 -5.18
N TYR A 90 -0.99 -18.27 -5.39
CA TYR A 90 -2.08 -18.50 -4.45
C TYR A 90 -2.52 -19.97 -4.41
N VAL A 91 -2.53 -20.65 -5.56
CA VAL A 91 -2.80 -22.09 -5.64
C VAL A 91 -1.73 -22.89 -4.89
N LEU A 92 -0.44 -22.58 -5.10
CA LEU A 92 0.64 -23.26 -4.40
C LEU A 92 0.63 -22.95 -2.90
N LYS A 93 0.36 -21.71 -2.51
CA LYS A 93 0.23 -21.31 -1.10
C LYS A 93 -0.88 -22.09 -0.39
N GLN A 94 -2.05 -22.26 -1.03
CA GLN A 94 -3.13 -23.07 -0.46
C GLN A 94 -2.75 -24.55 -0.32
N ARG A 95 -2.06 -25.12 -1.33
CA ARG A 95 -1.57 -26.50 -1.26
C ARG A 95 -0.56 -26.71 -0.14
N TYR A 96 0.40 -25.81 0.01
CA TYR A 96 1.37 -25.90 1.11
C TYR A 96 0.72 -25.75 2.48
N ALA A 97 -0.24 -24.83 2.63
CA ALA A 97 -0.99 -24.69 3.87
C ALA A 97 -1.75 -25.98 4.25
N ALA A 98 -2.36 -26.66 3.27
CA ALA A 98 -3.06 -27.93 3.49
C ALA A 98 -2.12 -29.09 3.87
N LEU A 99 -0.84 -29.01 3.50
CA LEU A 99 0.20 -30.01 3.79
C LEU A 99 1.01 -29.69 5.05
N GLY A 100 0.63 -28.66 5.82
CA GLY A 100 1.37 -28.24 7.02
C GLY A 100 2.71 -27.56 6.71
N GLY A 101 2.79 -26.85 5.58
CA GLY A 101 4.01 -26.19 5.11
C GLY A 101 4.61 -25.22 6.14
N THR A 102 5.94 -25.16 6.16
CA THR A 102 6.71 -24.32 7.09
C THR A 102 6.88 -22.89 6.58
N ASP A 103 7.18 -21.95 7.47
CA ASP A 103 7.46 -20.55 7.12
C ASP A 103 8.61 -20.42 6.11
N ALA A 104 9.62 -21.29 6.18
CA ALA A 104 10.72 -21.33 5.22
C ALA A 104 10.25 -21.66 3.79
N GLN A 105 9.32 -22.60 3.64
CA GLN A 105 8.74 -22.95 2.34
C GLN A 105 7.85 -21.83 1.78
N LEU A 106 7.17 -21.09 2.66
CA LEU A 106 6.40 -19.91 2.27
C LEU A 106 7.30 -18.76 1.80
N GLU A 107 8.44 -18.53 2.45
CA GLU A 107 9.41 -17.51 2.01
C GLU A 107 10.08 -17.89 0.68
N GLU A 108 10.47 -19.16 0.50
CA GLU A 108 11.02 -19.64 -0.78
C GLU A 108 10.01 -19.52 -1.92
N LEU A 109 8.74 -19.86 -1.65
CA LEU A 109 7.65 -19.65 -2.60
C LEU A 109 7.47 -18.15 -2.93
N LYS A 110 7.62 -17.29 -1.93
CA LYS A 110 7.47 -15.85 -2.14
C LYS A 110 8.58 -15.29 -3.02
N GLU A 111 9.81 -15.73 -2.85
CA GLU A 111 10.95 -15.33 -3.69
C GLU A 111 10.81 -15.84 -5.12
N LYS A 112 10.31 -17.07 -5.32
CA LYS A 112 10.10 -17.65 -6.66
C LYS A 112 9.11 -16.86 -7.54
N PHE A 113 8.15 -16.19 -6.92
CA PHE A 113 7.08 -15.42 -7.58
C PHE A 113 7.20 -13.91 -7.35
N ARG A 114 8.38 -13.45 -6.99
CA ARG A 114 8.74 -12.03 -6.88
C ARG A 114 9.13 -11.48 -8.26
#